data_AF-A0A8J4QSZ0-F1
#
_entry.id   AF-A0A8J4QSZ0-F1
#
_cell.length_a   1.000
_cell.length_b   1.000
_cell.length_c   1.000
_cell.angle_alpha   90.00
_cell.angle_beta   90.00
_cell.angle_gamma   90.00
#
_symmetry.space_group_name_H-M   'P 1'
#
loop_
_entity.id
_entity.type
_entity.pdbx_description
1 polymer ?
#
loop_
_entity_poly.entity_id
_entity_poly.type
_entity_poly.pdbx_seq_one_letter_code
_entity_poly.pdbx_strand_id
1 'polypeptide(L)'
;MSTLSVPPVPTSPRDDAIALYRAFKGFGCDTAAVVNILAHRDATQRALIQQEYRVMYSDDILKRLSSELHGKLETSVLLWMHDPVGRDAIVVKQGLSSETKNLQAATEVICSRTPSQIQCFKQLYHSRFGVPLEHDIEMQASGDHKKLLLAYVSTPRYEGPEFDREIAAKDSKALFKAGEKKLGTDEKTFIHIFSERSRAQLAAIISAYHDMYGNSLKKAVKGETSGLFEYALLTILSCSENPARYFAKVLHKAMKGLGTDDTTLIRVIVTRTEIDMQYIKAEYLKKYKKTLNDAVHSETSGDYRTFLLSLLGKGSIGQTILSWGLYHTSSIQIGFEASLYRKLLPTDLKDSNVTCKNRKPLWGVESWSLSLLALPPEGRGEGKVVVVVGGAMVMEFPLDDDSGATSFSPSSSPKLPRILRRRLSESKSP
;
A
#
# COMPACT_ATOMS: atom_id res chain seq x y z
N MET A 1 3.58 4.21 1.78
CA MET A 1 4.98 4.04 1.36
C MET A 1 4.99 3.64 -0.10
N SER A 2 5.76 4.39 -0.89
CA SER A 2 5.92 4.15 -2.32
C SER A 2 6.66 2.83 -2.61
N THR A 3 6.38 2.22 -3.76
CA THR A 3 7.15 1.10 -4.33
C THR A 3 8.14 1.52 -5.40
N LEU A 4 8.14 2.78 -5.80
CA LEU A 4 8.98 3.28 -6.88
C LEU A 4 10.45 3.09 -6.50
N SER A 5 11.19 2.37 -7.33
CA SER A 5 12.62 2.18 -7.17
C SER A 5 13.36 3.23 -8.02
N VAL A 6 14.01 4.20 -7.37
CA VAL A 6 14.87 5.17 -8.05
C VAL A 6 16.33 4.72 -7.88
N PRO A 7 17.17 4.77 -8.93
CA PRO A 7 18.59 4.42 -8.82
C PRO A 7 19.29 5.30 -7.77
N PRO A 8 20.26 4.77 -7.00
CA PRO A 8 20.96 5.52 -5.96
C PRO A 8 21.67 6.77 -6.49
N VAL A 9 22.16 6.70 -7.72
CA VAL A 9 22.70 7.82 -8.48
C VAL A 9 21.86 7.94 -9.75
N PRO A 10 20.85 8.83 -9.78
CA PRO A 10 20.06 9.02 -10.98
C PRO A 10 20.92 9.69 -12.05
N THR A 11 20.74 9.25 -13.29
CA THR A 11 21.27 9.97 -14.46
C THR A 11 20.67 11.37 -14.51
N SER A 12 21.38 12.31 -15.13
CA SER A 12 20.87 13.67 -15.25
C SER A 12 19.59 13.68 -16.12
N PRO A 13 18.63 14.58 -15.88
CA PRO A 13 17.43 14.69 -16.73
C PRO A 13 17.77 14.92 -18.21
N ARG A 14 18.91 15.58 -18.48
CA ARG A 14 19.46 15.80 -19.81
C ARG A 14 19.92 14.50 -20.46
N ASP A 15 20.66 13.67 -19.74
CA ASP A 15 21.13 12.37 -20.26
C ASP A 15 19.96 11.42 -20.51
N ASP A 16 18.96 11.43 -19.64
CA ASP A 16 17.71 10.68 -19.84
C ASP A 16 16.96 11.17 -21.08
N ALA A 17 16.87 12.48 -21.30
CA ALA A 17 16.27 13.04 -22.52
C ALA A 17 17.03 12.59 -23.77
N ILE A 18 18.36 12.57 -23.74
CA ILE A 18 19.20 12.06 -24.84
C ILE A 18 18.94 10.57 -25.08
N ALA A 19 18.89 9.77 -24.00
CA ALA A 19 18.67 8.33 -24.09
C ALA A 19 17.28 8.01 -24.64
N LEU A 20 16.24 8.73 -24.20
CA LEU A 20 14.88 8.60 -24.72
C LEU A 20 14.80 9.01 -26.19
N TYR A 21 15.44 10.12 -26.57
CA TYR A 21 15.50 10.54 -27.98
C TYR A 21 16.19 9.48 -28.86
N ARG A 22 17.27 8.85 -28.38
CA ARG A 22 17.93 7.74 -29.08
C ARG A 22 17.04 6.51 -29.17
N ALA A 23 16.28 6.19 -28.11
CA ALA A 23 15.34 5.07 -28.10
C ALA A 23 14.23 5.23 -29.15
N PHE A 24 13.88 6.47 -29.52
CA PHE A 24 12.92 6.77 -30.58
C PHE A 24 13.54 6.87 -31.98
N LYS A 25 14.85 6.64 -32.18
CA LYS A 25 15.49 6.74 -33.50
C LYS A 25 15.45 5.40 -34.23
N GLY A 26 15.15 5.48 -35.53
CA GLY A 26 15.20 4.34 -36.45
C GLY A 26 13.81 3.85 -36.84
N PHE A 27 13.75 2.64 -37.40
CA PHE A 27 12.48 1.99 -37.69
C PHE A 27 12.02 1.24 -36.43
N GLY A 28 11.08 1.84 -35.70
CA GLY A 28 10.58 1.34 -34.41
C GLY A 28 11.18 2.06 -33.20
N CYS A 29 10.80 1.58 -32.01
CA CYS A 29 11.15 2.16 -30.72
C CYS A 29 11.86 1.12 -29.85
N ASP A 30 12.96 1.50 -29.19
CA ASP A 30 13.56 0.72 -28.10
C ASP A 30 12.70 0.87 -26.84
N THR A 31 11.57 0.16 -26.85
CA THR A 31 10.57 0.17 -25.79
C THR A 31 11.16 -0.23 -24.44
N ALA A 32 12.13 -1.16 -24.43
CA ALA A 32 12.79 -1.61 -23.21
C ALA A 32 13.60 -0.47 -22.56
N ALA A 33 14.34 0.32 -23.35
CA ALA A 33 15.03 1.50 -22.85
C ALA A 33 14.05 2.54 -22.29
N VAL A 34 12.95 2.82 -23.00
CA VAL A 34 11.90 3.75 -22.54
C VAL A 34 11.33 3.32 -21.19
N VAL A 35 10.95 2.04 -21.05
CA VAL A 35 10.41 1.47 -19.81
C VAL A 35 11.44 1.53 -18.69
N ASN A 36 12.69 1.13 -18.93
CA ASN A 36 13.74 1.11 -17.92
C ASN A 36 14.07 2.50 -17.40
N ILE A 37 14.04 3.53 -18.24
CA ILE A 37 14.25 4.91 -17.81
C ILE A 37 13.02 5.39 -17.02
N LEU A 38 11.84 5.43 -17.65
CA LEU A 38 10.68 6.12 -17.10
C LEU A 38 10.08 5.44 -15.87
N ALA A 39 10.14 4.11 -15.77
CA ALA A 39 9.63 3.39 -14.60
C ALA A 39 10.51 3.54 -13.34
N HIS A 40 11.71 4.11 -13.48
CA HIS A 40 12.68 4.31 -12.40
C HIS A 40 13.00 5.79 -12.15
N ARG A 41 12.07 6.68 -12.50
CA ARG A 41 12.13 8.12 -12.20
C ARG A 41 10.91 8.52 -11.42
N ASP A 42 11.06 9.43 -10.46
CA ASP A 42 9.94 10.04 -9.73
C ASP A 42 9.27 11.17 -10.52
N ALA A 43 8.18 11.72 -9.98
CA ALA A 43 7.41 12.79 -10.64
C ALA A 43 8.24 14.03 -10.95
N THR A 44 9.15 14.42 -10.05
CA THR A 44 10.01 15.58 -10.25
C THR A 44 11.00 15.32 -11.36
N GLN A 45 11.65 14.16 -11.36
CA GLN A 45 12.59 13.75 -12.40
C GLN A 45 11.90 13.64 -13.77
N ARG A 46 10.71 13.03 -13.86
CA ARG A 46 9.94 12.94 -15.11
C ARG A 46 9.52 14.33 -15.64
N ALA A 47 9.22 15.28 -14.75
CA ALA A 47 8.93 16.65 -15.15
C ALA A 47 10.17 17.36 -15.72
N LEU A 48 11.33 17.19 -15.09
CA LEU A 48 12.61 17.74 -15.57
C LEU A 48 13.01 17.12 -16.92
N ILE A 49 12.82 15.81 -17.10
CA ILE A 49 13.08 15.13 -18.38
C ILE A 49 12.20 15.73 -19.49
N GLN A 50 10.90 15.96 -19.22
CA GLN A 50 10.01 16.61 -20.18
C GLN A 50 10.49 18.01 -20.58
N GLN A 51 10.98 18.78 -19.60
CA GLN A 51 11.52 20.11 -19.85
C GLN A 51 12.81 20.06 -20.70
N GLU A 52 13.78 19.23 -20.31
CA GLU A 52 15.04 19.07 -21.04
C GLU A 52 14.80 18.57 -22.47
N TYR A 53 13.93 17.57 -22.65
CA TYR A 53 13.59 17.05 -23.97
C TYR A 53 13.02 18.16 -24.88
N ARG A 54 12.12 19.00 -24.35
CA ARG A 54 11.56 20.15 -25.08
C ARG A 54 12.62 21.17 -25.47
N VAL A 55 13.54 21.49 -24.56
CA VAL A 55 14.62 22.46 -24.82
C VAL A 55 15.60 21.92 -25.85
N MET A 56 15.96 20.65 -25.77
CA MET A 56 16.99 20.05 -26.62
C MET A 56 16.51 19.72 -28.04
N TYR A 57 15.25 19.30 -28.18
CA TYR A 57 14.73 18.75 -29.43
C TYR A 57 13.58 19.57 -30.02
N SER A 58 13.14 20.64 -29.34
CA SER A 58 11.98 21.46 -29.75
C SER A 58 10.72 20.62 -30.00
N ASP A 59 10.58 19.51 -29.29
CA ASP A 59 9.51 18.52 -29.45
C ASP A 59 8.94 18.13 -28.08
N ASP A 60 7.72 17.58 -28.09
CA ASP A 60 7.02 17.12 -26.88
C ASP A 60 7.17 15.61 -26.72
N ILE A 61 7.87 15.18 -25.67
CA ILE A 61 8.07 13.77 -25.40
C ILE A 61 6.75 13.01 -25.22
N LEU A 62 5.68 13.64 -24.74
CA LEU A 62 4.38 12.98 -24.63
C LEU A 62 3.80 12.64 -26.01
N LYS A 63 3.96 13.53 -26.99
CA LYS A 63 3.57 13.26 -28.38
C LYS A 63 4.41 12.15 -28.96
N ARG A 64 5.72 12.17 -28.71
CA ARG A 64 6.64 11.13 -29.19
C ARG A 64 6.29 9.76 -28.60
N LEU A 65 6.04 9.69 -27.29
CA LEU A 65 5.60 8.48 -26.61
C LEU A 65 4.28 7.94 -27.17
N SER A 66 3.31 8.80 -27.48
CA SER A 66 2.05 8.37 -28.10
C SER A 66 2.23 7.90 -29.56
N SER A 67 3.18 8.45 -30.30
CA SER A 67 3.46 7.97 -31.67
C SER A 67 4.25 6.66 -31.72
N GLU A 68 5.10 6.41 -30.72
CA GLU A 68 6.07 5.30 -30.71
C GLU A 68 5.62 4.10 -29.88
N LEU A 69 4.76 4.32 -28.87
CA LEU A 69 4.17 3.26 -28.06
C LEU A 69 2.74 3.01 -28.51
N HIS A 70 2.24 1.79 -28.27
CA HIS A 70 0.87 1.43 -28.60
C HIS A 70 0.16 0.71 -27.45
N GLY A 71 -1.17 0.81 -27.45
CA GLY A 71 -2.07 0.02 -26.62
C GLY A 71 -1.90 0.26 -25.11
N LYS A 72 -1.86 -0.83 -24.33
CA LYS A 72 -1.84 -0.79 -22.86
C LYS A 72 -0.57 -0.16 -22.30
N LEU A 73 0.57 -0.37 -22.96
CA LEU A 73 1.82 0.22 -22.55
C LEU A 73 1.81 1.74 -22.75
N GLU A 74 1.39 2.20 -23.93
CA GLU A 74 1.22 3.63 -24.22
C GLU A 74 0.33 4.31 -23.17
N THR A 75 -0.83 3.71 -22.90
CA THR A 75 -1.78 4.23 -21.91
C THR A 75 -1.15 4.33 -20.51
N SER A 76 -0.38 3.32 -20.12
CA SER A 76 0.30 3.26 -18.81
C SER A 76 1.39 4.32 -18.69
N VAL A 77 2.25 4.44 -19.71
CA VAL A 77 3.39 5.36 -19.72
C VAL A 77 2.91 6.80 -19.80
N LEU A 78 1.96 7.13 -20.67
CA LEU A 78 1.42 8.49 -20.80
C LEU A 78 0.78 8.96 -19.49
N LEU A 79 0.00 8.10 -18.83
CA LEU A 79 -0.55 8.43 -17.52
C LEU A 79 0.57 8.61 -16.47
N TRP A 80 1.59 7.74 -16.47
CA TRP A 80 2.71 7.81 -15.54
C TRP A 80 3.56 9.09 -15.67
N MET A 81 3.67 9.65 -16.87
CA MET A 81 4.43 10.89 -17.11
C MET A 81 3.90 12.11 -16.36
N HIS A 82 2.64 12.08 -15.94
CA HIS A 82 2.06 13.11 -15.09
C HIS A 82 2.44 12.90 -13.63
N ASP A 83 2.48 13.99 -12.87
CA ASP A 83 2.59 13.97 -11.42
C ASP A 83 1.33 13.32 -10.79
N PRO A 84 1.36 12.93 -9.50
CA PRO A 84 0.22 12.28 -8.86
C PRO A 84 -1.10 13.06 -8.97
N VAL A 85 -1.07 14.39 -8.88
CA VAL A 85 -2.25 15.24 -8.97
C VAL A 85 -2.74 15.31 -10.42
N GLY A 86 -1.82 15.43 -11.38
CA GLY A 86 -2.13 15.40 -12.81
C GLY A 86 -2.77 14.09 -13.27
N ARG A 87 -2.33 12.95 -12.73
CA ARG A 87 -2.94 11.64 -13.01
C ARG A 87 -4.39 11.59 -12.58
N ASP A 88 -4.68 12.03 -11.36
CA ASP A 88 -6.04 12.07 -10.84
C ASP A 88 -6.93 12.95 -11.72
N ALA A 89 -6.45 14.15 -12.09
CA ALA A 89 -7.19 15.05 -12.96
C ALA A 89 -7.49 14.43 -14.34
N ILE A 90 -6.53 13.73 -14.95
CA ILE A 90 -6.72 13.05 -16.25
C ILE A 90 -7.72 11.91 -16.13
N VAL A 91 -7.58 11.04 -15.13
CA VAL A 91 -8.48 9.90 -14.94
C VAL A 91 -9.92 10.39 -14.70
N VAL A 92 -10.08 11.46 -13.91
CA VAL A 92 -11.40 12.06 -13.67
C VAL A 92 -11.94 12.70 -14.95
N LYS A 93 -11.11 13.42 -15.74
CA LYS A 93 -11.56 14.05 -16.99
C LYS A 93 -12.01 13.02 -18.03
N GLN A 94 -11.25 11.93 -18.19
CA GLN A 94 -11.62 10.82 -19.07
C GLN A 94 -12.91 10.14 -18.58
N GLY A 95 -13.01 9.88 -17.27
CA GLY A 95 -14.20 9.28 -16.68
C GLY A 95 -15.47 10.14 -16.79
N LEU A 96 -15.31 11.47 -16.79
CA LEU A 96 -16.35 12.49 -17.01
C LEU A 96 -16.30 13.07 -18.44
N SER A 97 -15.90 12.29 -19.43
CA SER A 97 -16.02 12.66 -20.85
C SER A 97 -17.19 11.93 -21.49
N SER A 98 -17.84 12.56 -22.46
CA SER A 98 -18.89 11.93 -23.28
C SER A 98 -18.36 10.81 -24.17
N GLU A 99 -17.09 10.87 -24.56
CA GLU A 99 -16.47 9.94 -25.53
C GLU A 99 -15.90 8.68 -24.86
N THR A 100 -15.28 8.83 -23.69
CA THR A 100 -14.54 7.77 -22.98
C THR A 100 -15.16 7.47 -21.61
N LYS A 101 -16.49 7.59 -21.53
CA LYS A 101 -17.27 7.59 -20.28
C LYS A 101 -16.98 6.37 -19.40
N ASN A 102 -16.12 6.57 -18.41
CA ASN A 102 -15.86 5.63 -17.32
C ASN A 102 -16.15 6.32 -15.98
N LEU A 103 -17.44 6.55 -15.72
CA LEU A 103 -17.91 7.19 -14.49
C LEU A 103 -17.44 6.43 -13.23
N GLN A 104 -17.27 5.11 -13.33
CA GLN A 104 -16.78 4.30 -12.22
C GLN A 104 -15.33 4.67 -11.85
N ALA A 105 -14.44 4.88 -12.83
CA ALA A 105 -13.07 5.35 -12.58
C ALA A 105 -13.02 6.75 -11.97
N ALA A 106 -13.82 7.70 -12.49
CA ALA A 106 -13.93 9.03 -11.89
C ALA A 106 -14.45 8.97 -10.44
N THR A 107 -15.46 8.13 -10.20
CA THR A 107 -16.01 7.91 -8.85
C THR A 107 -14.98 7.31 -7.91
N GLU A 108 -14.21 6.32 -8.36
CA GLU A 108 -13.15 5.70 -7.56
C GLU A 108 -12.11 6.74 -7.11
N VAL A 109 -11.63 7.57 -8.05
CA VAL A 109 -10.65 8.62 -7.73
C VAL A 109 -11.26 9.62 -6.75
N ILE A 110 -12.40 10.24 -7.09
CA ILE A 110 -13.05 11.26 -6.25
C ILE A 110 -13.29 10.72 -4.83
N CYS A 111 -13.91 9.55 -4.70
CA CYS A 111 -14.31 8.98 -3.41
C CYS A 111 -13.14 8.39 -2.60
N SER A 112 -11.99 8.10 -3.22
CA SER A 112 -10.80 7.56 -2.53
C SER A 112 -9.75 8.60 -2.18
N ARG A 113 -9.84 9.83 -2.69
CA ARG A 113 -8.91 10.92 -2.34
C ARG A 113 -9.31 11.65 -1.07
N THR A 114 -8.32 12.20 -0.38
CA THR A 114 -8.54 13.04 0.81
C THR A 114 -9.00 14.44 0.38
N PRO A 115 -9.71 15.19 1.22
CA PRO A 115 -10.07 16.59 0.98
C PRO A 115 -8.93 17.45 0.41
N SER A 116 -7.72 17.37 0.97
CA SER A 116 -6.52 18.08 0.51
C SER A 116 -6.11 17.67 -0.90
N GLN A 117 -6.14 16.36 -1.22
CA GLN A 117 -5.87 15.85 -2.56
C GLN A 117 -6.91 16.33 -3.57
N ILE A 118 -8.20 16.31 -3.18
CA ILE A 118 -9.31 16.81 -4.00
C ILE A 118 -9.12 18.28 -4.33
N GLN A 119 -8.78 19.10 -3.35
CA GLN A 119 -8.55 20.52 -3.56
C GLN A 119 -7.40 20.77 -4.54
N CYS A 120 -6.27 20.07 -4.38
CA CYS A 120 -5.13 20.17 -5.29
C CYS A 120 -5.50 19.80 -6.73
N PHE A 121 -6.17 18.65 -6.93
CA PHE A 121 -6.49 18.25 -8.31
C PHE A 121 -7.63 19.06 -8.91
N LYS A 122 -8.57 19.63 -8.14
CA LYS A 122 -9.58 20.57 -8.66
C LYS A 122 -8.94 21.81 -9.26
N GLN A 123 -7.94 22.38 -8.59
CA GLN A 123 -7.20 23.54 -9.10
C GLN A 123 -6.47 23.21 -10.40
N LEU A 124 -5.77 22.07 -10.42
CA LEU A 124 -5.07 21.60 -11.61
C LEU A 124 -6.04 21.30 -12.77
N TYR A 125 -7.16 20.63 -12.47
CA TYR A 125 -8.22 20.27 -13.42
C TYR A 125 -8.76 21.52 -14.12
N HIS A 126 -9.11 22.55 -13.36
CA HIS A 126 -9.57 23.82 -13.93
C HIS A 126 -8.49 24.49 -14.79
N SER A 127 -7.25 24.58 -14.30
CA SER A 127 -6.15 25.19 -15.08
C SER A 127 -5.86 24.46 -16.38
N ARG A 128 -6.03 23.13 -16.39
CA ARG A 128 -5.64 22.26 -17.50
C ARG A 128 -6.73 22.10 -18.54
N PHE A 129 -7.99 22.00 -18.10
CA PHE A 129 -9.12 21.69 -18.99
C PHE A 129 -10.06 22.89 -19.21
N GLY A 130 -9.82 24.02 -18.53
CA GLY A 130 -10.60 25.24 -18.70
C GLY A 130 -12.03 25.15 -18.16
N VAL A 131 -12.38 24.07 -17.45
CA VAL A 131 -13.71 23.86 -16.86
C VAL A 131 -13.58 23.41 -15.40
N PRO A 132 -14.43 23.89 -14.48
CA PRO A 132 -14.48 23.38 -13.11
C PRO A 132 -14.87 21.90 -13.09
N LEU A 133 -14.31 21.13 -12.15
CA LEU A 133 -14.65 19.72 -11.98
C LEU A 133 -16.16 19.52 -11.75
N GLU A 134 -16.76 20.39 -10.95
CA GLU A 134 -18.19 20.38 -10.63
C GLU A 134 -19.06 20.49 -11.89
N HIS A 135 -18.62 21.25 -12.89
CA HIS A 135 -19.34 21.38 -14.14
C HIS A 135 -19.39 20.06 -14.91
N ASP A 136 -18.25 19.37 -15.04
CA ASP A 136 -18.20 18.06 -15.70
C ASP A 136 -19.00 17.00 -14.91
N ILE A 137 -18.99 17.05 -13.57
CA ILE A 137 -19.85 16.19 -12.74
C ILE A 137 -21.33 16.48 -13.03
N GLU A 138 -21.73 17.76 -13.06
CA GLU A 138 -23.10 18.19 -13.30
C GLU A 138 -23.63 17.71 -14.66
N MET A 139 -22.77 17.76 -15.69
CA MET A 139 -23.10 17.39 -17.06
C MET A 139 -23.12 15.87 -17.29
N GLN A 140 -22.26 15.11 -16.61
CA GLN A 140 -22.02 13.70 -16.97
C GLN A 140 -22.57 12.67 -15.98
N ALA A 141 -22.70 13.03 -14.70
CA ALA A 141 -23.31 12.19 -13.67
C ALA A 141 -24.82 12.45 -13.57
N SER A 142 -25.57 11.52 -12.98
CA SER A 142 -27.02 11.64 -12.82
C SER A 142 -27.51 11.17 -11.45
N GLY A 143 -28.75 11.49 -11.10
CA GLY A 143 -29.42 11.02 -9.89
C GLY A 143 -28.67 11.34 -8.60
N ASP A 144 -28.72 10.43 -7.63
CA ASP A 144 -28.08 10.60 -6.33
C ASP A 144 -26.56 10.42 -6.36
N HIS A 145 -26.04 9.75 -7.38
CA HIS A 145 -24.61 9.70 -7.66
C HIS A 145 -24.05 11.11 -7.93
N LYS A 146 -24.70 11.87 -8.81
CA LYS A 146 -24.35 13.29 -9.06
C LYS A 146 -24.38 14.12 -7.80
N LYS A 147 -25.49 14.05 -7.05
CA LYS A 147 -25.67 14.81 -5.80
C LYS A 147 -24.58 14.49 -4.78
N LEU A 148 -24.25 13.21 -4.61
CA LEU A 148 -23.18 12.76 -3.73
C LEU A 148 -21.82 13.31 -4.17
N LEU A 149 -21.46 13.16 -5.44
CA LEU A 149 -20.16 13.63 -5.94
C LEU A 149 -20.01 15.14 -5.77
N LEU A 150 -21.03 15.93 -6.12
CA LEU A 150 -21.01 17.38 -5.95
C LEU A 150 -20.86 17.79 -4.48
N ALA A 151 -21.62 17.17 -3.58
CA ALA A 151 -21.47 17.41 -2.14
C ALA A 151 -20.07 17.00 -1.65
N TYR A 152 -19.56 15.86 -2.12
CA TYR A 152 -18.26 15.31 -1.70
C TYR A 152 -17.07 16.16 -2.18
N VAL A 153 -17.11 16.72 -3.38
CA VAL A 153 -16.01 17.58 -3.88
C VAL A 153 -16.09 19.03 -3.38
N SER A 154 -17.26 19.45 -2.88
CA SER A 154 -17.48 20.81 -2.37
C SER A 154 -17.25 20.93 -0.87
N THR A 155 -17.35 19.84 -0.12
CA THR A 155 -17.27 19.88 1.34
C THR A 155 -15.84 19.74 1.87
N PRO A 156 -15.32 20.71 2.64
CA PRO A 156 -14.00 20.63 3.26
C PRO A 156 -14.06 19.75 4.52
N ARG A 157 -13.98 18.42 4.35
CA ARG A 157 -14.00 17.49 5.49
C ARG A 157 -12.71 17.58 6.31
N TYR A 158 -12.84 17.37 7.62
CA TYR A 158 -11.69 17.22 8.52
C TYR A 158 -10.86 15.97 8.18
N GLU A 159 -9.54 16.08 8.25
CA GLU A 159 -8.59 14.99 7.92
C GLU A 159 -7.87 14.38 9.13
N GLY A 160 -8.09 14.91 10.34
CA GLY A 160 -7.46 14.38 11.54
C GLY A 160 -8.05 13.05 12.03
N PRO A 161 -7.36 12.37 12.96
CA PRO A 161 -7.76 11.07 13.49
C PRO A 161 -8.91 11.12 14.50
N GLU A 162 -9.29 12.32 14.97
CA GLU A 162 -10.31 12.50 15.99
C GLU A 162 -11.70 12.18 15.45
N PHE A 163 -12.50 11.57 16.33
CA PHE A 163 -13.89 11.25 16.08
C PHE A 163 -14.69 11.37 17.37
N ASP A 164 -15.99 11.62 17.22
CA ASP A 164 -16.96 11.73 18.30
C ASP A 164 -17.84 10.47 18.32
N ARG A 165 -17.86 9.79 19.48
CA ARG A 165 -18.63 8.55 19.69
C ARG A 165 -20.13 8.78 19.73
N GLU A 166 -20.59 9.89 20.29
CA GLU A 166 -22.01 10.22 20.37
C GLU A 166 -22.56 10.56 18.98
N ILE A 167 -21.81 11.35 18.21
CA ILE A 167 -22.13 11.61 16.80
C ILE A 167 -22.09 10.31 16.00
N ALA A 168 -21.12 9.42 16.23
CA ALA A 168 -21.07 8.14 15.53
C ALA A 168 -22.32 7.29 15.81
N ALA A 169 -22.73 7.18 17.07
CA ALA A 169 -23.95 6.46 17.44
C ALA A 169 -25.22 7.13 16.86
N LYS A 170 -25.28 8.46 16.86
CA LYS A 170 -26.39 9.23 16.28
C LYS A 170 -26.50 9.01 14.77
N ASP A 171 -25.39 9.12 14.05
CA ASP A 171 -25.35 8.93 12.60
C ASP A 171 -25.64 7.46 12.23
N SER A 172 -25.17 6.49 13.01
CA SER A 172 -25.55 5.08 12.84
C SER A 172 -27.06 4.86 12.97
N LYS A 173 -27.70 5.48 13.96
CA LYS A 173 -29.17 5.46 14.09
C LYS A 173 -29.87 6.11 12.91
N ALA A 174 -29.33 7.24 12.44
CA ALA A 174 -29.88 7.95 11.28
C ALA A 174 -29.80 7.08 10.02
N LEU A 175 -28.65 6.44 9.76
CA LEU A 175 -28.47 5.53 8.61
C LEU A 175 -29.39 4.31 8.68
N PHE A 176 -29.56 3.70 9.85
CA PHE A 176 -30.48 2.57 10.01
C PHE A 176 -31.93 2.99 9.76
N LYS A 177 -32.36 4.14 10.29
CA LYS A 177 -33.70 4.70 10.03
C LYS A 177 -33.88 5.10 8.57
N ALA A 178 -32.79 5.52 7.91
CA ALA A 178 -32.76 5.94 6.53
C ALA A 178 -32.73 4.80 5.51
N GLY A 179 -32.39 3.58 5.91
CA GLY A 179 -32.42 2.39 5.04
C GLY A 179 -33.35 1.34 5.60
N GLU A 180 -32.77 0.34 6.28
CA GLU A 180 -33.43 -0.90 6.72
C GLU A 180 -34.76 -0.73 7.50
N LYS A 181 -35.01 0.42 8.15
CA LYS A 181 -36.27 0.67 8.89
C LYS A 181 -37.43 1.17 8.01
N LYS A 182 -37.24 1.39 6.70
CA LYS A 182 -38.30 1.85 5.80
C LYS A 182 -38.25 1.13 4.46
N LEU A 183 -39.31 1.29 3.68
CA LEU A 183 -39.36 0.84 2.30
C LEU A 183 -38.70 1.90 1.42
N GLY A 184 -37.61 1.53 0.76
CA GLY A 184 -36.75 2.45 0.01
C GLY A 184 -35.79 3.24 0.92
N THR A 185 -34.97 4.10 0.32
CA THR A 185 -33.81 4.70 1.00
C THR A 185 -33.99 6.21 1.19
N ASP A 186 -33.39 6.77 2.25
CA ASP A 186 -33.20 8.22 2.42
C ASP A 186 -31.88 8.65 1.80
N GLU A 187 -31.83 8.80 0.47
CA GLU A 187 -30.56 9.12 -0.20
C GLU A 187 -30.00 10.45 0.31
N LYS A 188 -30.84 11.41 0.72
CA LYS A 188 -30.41 12.67 1.33
C LYS A 188 -29.62 12.47 2.62
N THR A 189 -30.09 11.59 3.52
CA THR A 189 -29.39 11.28 4.77
C THR A 189 -28.05 10.59 4.50
N PHE A 190 -28.02 9.64 3.56
CA PHE A 190 -26.77 9.00 3.14
C PHE A 190 -25.79 10.01 2.54
N ILE A 191 -26.25 10.88 1.63
CA ILE A 191 -25.42 11.90 0.99
C ILE A 191 -24.82 12.84 2.05
N HIS A 192 -25.64 13.37 2.97
CA HIS A 192 -25.20 14.28 4.01
C HIS A 192 -24.10 13.66 4.89
N ILE A 193 -24.34 12.46 5.44
CA ILE A 193 -23.37 11.80 6.32
C ILE A 193 -22.08 11.45 5.56
N PHE A 194 -22.17 10.92 4.34
CA PHE A 194 -20.99 10.46 3.59
C PHE A 194 -20.19 11.60 2.95
N SER A 195 -20.79 12.76 2.71
CA SER A 195 -20.09 13.92 2.14
C SER A 195 -19.46 14.85 3.19
N GLU A 196 -19.98 14.86 4.41
CA GLU A 196 -19.55 15.80 5.46
C GLU A 196 -18.70 15.19 6.57
N ARG A 197 -18.84 13.90 6.86
CA ARG A 197 -18.06 13.26 7.94
C ARG A 197 -16.61 12.99 7.52
N SER A 198 -15.69 13.16 8.45
CA SER A 198 -14.28 12.77 8.27
C SER A 198 -14.15 11.26 8.10
N ARG A 199 -13.01 10.81 7.57
CA ARG A 199 -12.74 9.37 7.45
C ARG A 199 -12.69 8.68 8.81
N ALA A 200 -12.09 9.32 9.81
CA ALA A 200 -12.05 8.81 11.17
C ALA A 200 -13.47 8.68 11.76
N GLN A 201 -14.32 9.68 11.55
CA GLN A 201 -15.71 9.64 11.98
C GLN A 201 -16.50 8.55 11.25
N LEU A 202 -16.34 8.39 9.93
CA LEU A 202 -16.98 7.32 9.16
C LEU A 202 -16.54 5.93 9.62
N ALA A 203 -15.27 5.74 9.96
CA ALA A 203 -14.79 4.49 10.54
C ALA A 203 -15.45 4.20 11.91
N ALA A 204 -15.62 5.23 12.75
CA ALA A 204 -16.34 5.10 14.01
C ALA A 204 -17.83 4.78 13.81
N ILE A 205 -18.48 5.39 12.81
CA ILE A 205 -19.87 5.08 12.42
C ILE A 205 -19.98 3.62 11.98
N ILE A 206 -19.05 3.10 11.18
CA ILE A 206 -19.05 1.68 10.77
C ILE A 206 -19.00 0.76 11.98
N SER A 207 -18.13 1.03 12.96
CA SER A 207 -18.05 0.24 14.20
C SER A 207 -19.35 0.33 15.00
N ALA A 208 -19.83 1.55 15.27
CA ALA A 208 -21.04 1.77 16.05
C ALA A 208 -22.27 1.13 15.40
N TYR A 209 -22.38 1.18 14.07
CA TYR A 209 -23.47 0.54 13.34
C TYR A 209 -23.47 -0.98 13.53
N HIS A 210 -22.29 -1.61 13.43
CA HIS A 210 -22.15 -3.05 13.66
C HIS A 210 -22.51 -3.42 15.10
N ASP A 211 -22.03 -2.67 16.09
CA ASP A 211 -22.28 -2.96 17.51
C ASP A 211 -23.75 -2.81 17.88
N MET A 212 -24.48 -1.91 17.22
CA MET A 212 -25.89 -1.64 17.50
C MET A 212 -26.86 -2.58 16.79
N TYR A 213 -26.54 -3.02 15.57
CA TYR A 213 -27.49 -3.71 14.69
C TYR A 213 -27.04 -5.12 14.29
N GLY A 214 -25.83 -5.55 14.65
CA GLY A 214 -25.27 -6.86 14.32
C GLY A 214 -24.97 -7.09 12.82
N ASN A 215 -25.34 -6.14 11.96
CA ASN A 215 -25.06 -6.15 10.52
C ASN A 215 -23.99 -5.12 10.17
N SER A 216 -23.15 -5.42 9.18
CA SER A 216 -22.18 -4.42 8.68
C SER A 216 -22.88 -3.32 7.89
N LEU A 217 -22.50 -2.05 8.10
CA LEU A 217 -23.02 -0.92 7.33
C LEU A 217 -22.84 -1.09 5.81
N LYS A 218 -21.77 -1.77 5.37
CA LYS A 218 -21.57 -2.09 3.94
C LYS A 218 -22.62 -3.03 3.37
N LYS A 219 -23.16 -3.94 4.19
CA LYS A 219 -24.24 -4.85 3.78
C LYS A 219 -25.55 -4.08 3.67
N ALA A 220 -25.82 -3.19 4.62
CA ALA A 220 -26.96 -2.28 4.56
C ALA A 220 -26.93 -1.43 3.27
N VAL A 221 -25.81 -0.75 2.98
CA VAL A 221 -25.65 0.05 1.74
C VAL A 221 -25.95 -0.78 0.48
N LYS A 222 -25.50 -2.02 0.41
CA LYS A 222 -25.75 -2.92 -0.74
C LYS A 222 -27.19 -3.39 -0.87
N GLY A 223 -27.93 -3.48 0.24
CA GLY A 223 -29.34 -3.84 0.22
C GLY A 223 -30.22 -2.67 -0.17
N GLU A 224 -29.80 -1.45 0.18
CA GLU A 224 -30.61 -0.23 0.12
C GLU A 224 -30.30 0.67 -1.09
N THR A 225 -29.13 0.52 -1.71
CA THR A 225 -28.70 1.36 -2.84
C THR A 225 -28.24 0.52 -4.02
N SER A 226 -28.13 1.13 -5.20
CA SER A 226 -27.65 0.45 -6.40
C SER A 226 -26.78 1.34 -7.29
N GLY A 227 -26.15 0.73 -8.30
CA GLY A 227 -25.44 1.42 -9.36
C GLY A 227 -24.23 2.23 -8.88
N LEU A 228 -23.99 3.38 -9.52
CA LEU A 228 -22.84 4.24 -9.19
C LEU A 228 -22.98 4.94 -7.83
N PHE A 229 -24.21 5.14 -7.34
CA PHE A 229 -24.44 5.68 -6.01
C PHE A 229 -23.97 4.68 -4.94
N GLU A 230 -24.38 3.41 -5.03
CA GLU A 230 -23.88 2.33 -4.16
C GLU A 230 -22.36 2.23 -4.24
N TYR A 231 -21.81 2.22 -5.46
CA TYR A 231 -20.36 2.11 -5.67
C TYR A 231 -19.58 3.25 -5.00
N ALA A 232 -20.07 4.48 -5.08
CA ALA A 232 -19.46 5.64 -4.42
C ALA A 232 -19.48 5.49 -2.88
N LEU A 233 -20.65 5.18 -2.29
CA LEU A 233 -20.80 4.98 -0.85
C LEU A 233 -19.89 3.86 -0.33
N LEU A 234 -19.83 2.72 -1.03
CA LEU A 234 -18.97 1.60 -0.66
C LEU A 234 -17.49 1.92 -0.78
N THR A 235 -17.11 2.75 -1.75
CA THR A 235 -15.73 3.24 -1.92
C THR A 235 -15.35 4.15 -0.76
N ILE A 236 -16.20 5.11 -0.39
CA ILE A 236 -16.01 6.00 0.76
C ILE A 236 -15.83 5.19 2.06
N LEU A 237 -16.72 4.24 2.36
CA LEU A 237 -16.61 3.41 3.57
C LEU A 237 -15.33 2.58 3.58
N SER A 238 -15.00 1.97 2.45
CA SER A 238 -13.82 1.11 2.36
C SER A 238 -12.52 1.90 2.51
N CYS A 239 -12.45 3.10 1.94
CA CYS A 239 -11.31 3.99 2.10
C CYS A 239 -11.27 4.65 3.49
N SER A 240 -12.40 4.77 4.18
CA SER A 240 -12.43 5.26 5.57
C SER A 240 -11.88 4.23 6.55
N GLU A 241 -12.10 2.93 6.32
CA GLU A 241 -11.51 1.86 7.16
C GLU A 241 -10.06 1.54 6.81
N ASN A 242 -9.77 1.27 5.53
CA ASN A 242 -8.45 0.84 5.08
C ASN A 242 -8.34 0.98 3.54
N PRO A 243 -7.77 2.11 3.05
CA PRO A 243 -7.57 2.35 1.61
C PRO A 243 -6.76 1.25 0.92
N ALA A 244 -5.71 0.74 1.57
CA ALA A 244 -4.85 -0.29 0.99
C ALA A 244 -5.62 -1.59 0.71
N ARG A 245 -6.49 -1.99 1.64
CA ARG A 245 -7.38 -3.15 1.49
C ARG A 245 -8.43 -2.92 0.43
N TYR A 246 -8.90 -1.69 0.23
CA TYR A 246 -9.79 -1.34 -0.88
C TYR A 246 -9.09 -1.58 -2.22
N PHE A 247 -7.94 -0.95 -2.45
CA PHE A 247 -7.22 -1.09 -3.72
C PHE A 247 -6.72 -2.51 -3.97
N ALA A 248 -6.33 -3.26 -2.93
CA ALA A 248 -6.01 -4.68 -3.07
C ALA A 248 -7.20 -5.50 -3.61
N LYS A 249 -8.43 -5.20 -3.15
CA LYS A 249 -9.65 -5.84 -3.69
C LYS A 249 -9.94 -5.40 -5.12
N VAL A 250 -9.73 -4.13 -5.45
CA VAL A 250 -9.92 -3.61 -6.81
C VAL A 250 -8.97 -4.30 -7.79
N LEU A 251 -7.68 -4.36 -7.46
CA LEU A 251 -6.66 -5.06 -8.26
C LEU A 251 -6.98 -6.54 -8.42
N HIS A 252 -7.40 -7.22 -7.35
CA HIS A 252 -7.77 -8.63 -7.46
C HIS A 252 -8.98 -8.82 -8.38
N LYS A 253 -10.01 -7.97 -8.27
CA LYS A 253 -11.17 -8.06 -9.17
C LYS A 253 -10.79 -7.82 -10.63
N ALA A 254 -9.89 -6.87 -10.90
CA ALA A 254 -9.42 -6.57 -12.24
C ALA A 254 -8.66 -7.74 -12.89
N MET A 255 -8.04 -8.60 -12.06
CA MET A 255 -7.24 -9.75 -12.49
C MET A 255 -7.96 -11.09 -12.30
N LYS A 256 -9.22 -11.10 -11.84
CA LYS A 256 -9.94 -12.35 -11.55
C LYS A 256 -10.84 -12.72 -12.72
N GLY A 257 -10.64 -13.93 -13.26
CA GLY A 257 -11.53 -14.53 -14.26
C GLY A 257 -10.81 -14.73 -15.59
N LEU A 258 -11.58 -14.87 -16.67
CA LEU A 258 -11.02 -14.90 -18.02
C LEU A 258 -10.75 -13.47 -18.49
N GLY A 259 -9.50 -13.16 -18.77
CA GLY A 259 -9.06 -11.81 -19.17
C GLY A 259 -8.76 -10.90 -17.98
N THR A 260 -8.42 -9.64 -18.30
CA THR A 260 -7.98 -8.64 -17.33
C THR A 260 -8.66 -7.30 -17.63
N ASP A 261 -9.17 -6.63 -16.60
CA ASP A 261 -9.57 -5.22 -16.69
C ASP A 261 -8.31 -4.35 -16.59
N ASP A 262 -7.61 -4.23 -17.72
CA ASP A 262 -6.37 -3.47 -17.83
C ASP A 262 -6.57 -1.99 -17.51
N THR A 263 -7.72 -1.40 -17.85
CA THR A 263 -8.02 -0.01 -17.54
C THR A 263 -7.98 0.24 -16.03
N THR A 264 -8.58 -0.64 -15.24
CA THR A 264 -8.50 -0.58 -13.77
C THR A 264 -7.12 -0.95 -13.25
N LEU A 265 -6.48 -1.99 -13.81
CA LEU A 265 -5.15 -2.41 -13.40
C LEU A 265 -4.13 -1.27 -13.55
N ILE A 266 -4.09 -0.63 -14.72
CA ILE A 266 -3.24 0.52 -15.04
C ILE A 266 -3.55 1.67 -14.09
N ARG A 267 -4.82 2.08 -13.99
CA ARG A 267 -5.23 3.20 -13.13
C ARG A 267 -4.73 3.01 -11.70
N VAL A 268 -4.97 1.85 -11.10
CA VAL A 268 -4.61 1.64 -9.70
C VAL A 268 -3.09 1.52 -9.52
N ILE A 269 -2.37 0.81 -10.39
CA ILE A 269 -0.91 0.73 -10.25
C ILE A 269 -0.30 2.12 -10.42
N VAL A 270 -0.56 2.80 -11.54
CA VAL A 270 0.06 4.08 -11.90
C VAL A 270 -0.29 5.19 -10.88
N THR A 271 -1.52 5.25 -10.37
CA THR A 271 -1.91 6.29 -9.40
C THR A 271 -1.45 6.01 -7.97
N ARG A 272 -1.16 4.76 -7.59
CA ARG A 272 -0.84 4.39 -6.20
C ARG A 272 0.64 4.11 -5.93
N THR A 273 1.45 3.90 -6.97
CA THR A 273 2.89 3.60 -6.88
C THR A 273 3.68 4.58 -6.01
N GLU A 274 3.44 5.89 -6.15
CA GLU A 274 4.16 6.94 -5.39
C GLU A 274 3.51 7.25 -4.02
N ILE A 275 2.47 6.52 -3.61
CA ILE A 275 1.65 6.85 -2.42
C ILE A 275 1.71 5.72 -1.39
N ASP A 276 1.02 4.61 -1.65
CA ASP A 276 0.72 3.57 -0.66
C ASP A 276 0.82 2.14 -1.21
N MET A 277 1.44 1.96 -2.36
CA MET A 277 1.53 0.64 -3.00
C MET A 277 2.14 -0.45 -2.12
N GLN A 278 3.08 -0.15 -1.23
CA GLN A 278 3.61 -1.16 -0.29
C GLN A 278 2.53 -1.70 0.65
N TYR A 279 1.64 -0.83 1.14
CA TYR A 279 0.51 -1.24 1.98
C TYR A 279 -0.50 -2.05 1.18
N ILE A 280 -0.74 -1.68 -0.09
CA ILE A 280 -1.61 -2.42 -1.01
C ILE A 280 -1.05 -3.82 -1.24
N LYS A 281 0.26 -3.96 -1.50
CA LYS A 281 0.96 -5.25 -1.65
C LYS A 281 0.79 -6.13 -0.41
N ALA A 282 0.95 -5.57 0.79
CA ALA A 282 0.78 -6.28 2.05
C ALA A 282 -0.66 -6.77 2.26
N GLU A 283 -1.66 -5.91 2.05
CA GLU A 283 -3.08 -6.29 2.16
C GLU A 283 -3.48 -7.32 1.10
N TYR A 284 -2.94 -7.21 -0.12
CA TYR A 284 -3.17 -8.17 -1.20
C TYR A 284 -2.63 -9.56 -0.80
N LEU A 285 -1.36 -9.63 -0.36
CA LEU A 285 -0.75 -10.89 0.09
C LEU A 285 -1.50 -11.49 1.28
N LYS A 286 -1.82 -10.67 2.29
CA LYS A 286 -2.55 -11.09 3.49
C LYS A 286 -3.87 -11.78 3.12
N LYS A 287 -4.60 -11.20 2.17
CA LYS A 287 -5.95 -11.64 1.78
C LYS A 287 -5.97 -12.77 0.77
N TYR A 288 -5.12 -12.73 -0.25
CA TYR A 288 -5.19 -13.62 -1.41
C TYR A 288 -4.11 -14.70 -1.43
N LYS A 289 -3.16 -14.66 -0.48
CA LYS A 289 -2.06 -15.63 -0.34
C LYS A 289 -1.20 -15.78 -1.60
N LYS A 290 -1.28 -14.81 -2.52
CA LYS A 290 -0.47 -14.63 -3.71
C LYS A 290 0.07 -13.21 -3.69
N THR A 291 1.30 -13.01 -4.13
CA THR A 291 1.90 -11.67 -4.16
C THR A 291 1.26 -10.85 -5.28
N LEU A 292 1.19 -9.52 -5.12
CA LEU A 292 0.66 -8.66 -6.18
C LEU A 292 1.54 -8.72 -7.43
N ASN A 293 2.86 -8.82 -7.27
CA ASN A 293 3.80 -8.98 -8.38
C ASN A 293 3.50 -10.27 -9.18
N ASP A 294 3.31 -11.40 -8.50
CA ASP A 294 3.02 -12.68 -9.19
C ASP A 294 1.64 -12.67 -9.87
N ALA A 295 0.68 -11.95 -9.28
CA ALA A 295 -0.64 -11.78 -9.89
C ALA A 295 -0.53 -10.97 -11.18
N VAL A 296 0.14 -9.81 -11.15
CA VAL A 296 0.35 -9.01 -12.36
C VAL A 296 1.18 -9.75 -13.40
N HIS A 297 2.19 -10.50 -12.97
CA HIS A 297 3.01 -11.31 -13.88
C HIS A 297 2.19 -12.39 -14.59
N SER A 298 1.20 -13.02 -13.94
CA SER A 298 0.36 -14.03 -14.60
C SER A 298 -0.66 -13.44 -15.57
N GLU A 299 -1.14 -12.23 -15.33
CA GLU A 299 -2.22 -11.61 -16.11
C GLU A 299 -1.78 -10.73 -17.28
N THR A 300 -0.54 -10.24 -17.27
CA THR A 300 -0.03 -9.29 -18.27
C THR A 300 1.10 -9.90 -19.08
N SER A 301 1.59 -9.30 -20.16
CA SER A 301 2.77 -9.80 -20.92
C SER A 301 3.57 -8.68 -21.58
N GLY A 302 4.74 -9.00 -22.12
CA GLY A 302 5.60 -8.08 -22.87
C GLY A 302 6.06 -6.87 -22.05
N ASP A 303 6.38 -5.77 -22.73
CA ASP A 303 6.85 -4.52 -22.11
C ASP A 303 5.81 -3.88 -21.19
N TYR A 304 4.53 -4.13 -21.44
CA TYR A 304 3.45 -3.73 -20.54
C TYR A 304 3.58 -4.40 -19.15
N ARG A 305 3.84 -5.72 -19.11
CA ARG A 305 4.15 -6.44 -17.86
C ARG A 305 5.39 -5.85 -17.20
N THR A 306 6.47 -5.68 -17.97
CA THR A 306 7.75 -5.16 -17.46
C THR A 306 7.57 -3.79 -16.81
N PHE A 307 6.81 -2.90 -17.44
CA PHE A 307 6.52 -1.57 -16.93
C PHE A 307 5.74 -1.64 -15.61
N LEU A 308 4.63 -2.38 -15.55
CA LEU A 308 3.83 -2.50 -14.33
C LEU A 308 4.62 -3.13 -13.18
N LEU A 309 5.40 -4.18 -13.43
CA LEU A 309 6.24 -4.82 -12.41
C LEU A 309 7.34 -3.88 -11.90
N SER A 310 7.90 -3.04 -12.77
CA SER A 310 8.87 -2.02 -12.38
C SER A 310 8.25 -1.00 -11.41
N LEU A 311 7.02 -0.56 -11.68
CA LEU A 311 6.28 0.33 -10.77
C LEU A 311 5.94 -0.34 -9.43
N LEU A 312 5.65 -1.64 -9.42
CA LEU A 312 5.43 -2.40 -8.19
C LEU A 312 6.71 -2.62 -7.37
N GLY A 313 7.88 -2.41 -7.97
CA GLY A 313 9.18 -2.66 -7.36
C GLY A 313 9.41 -4.14 -7.03
N LYS A 314 10.58 -4.44 -6.45
CA LYS A 314 10.94 -5.81 -6.03
C LYS A 314 9.88 -6.41 -5.08
N GLY A 315 9.70 -7.72 -5.15
CA GLY A 315 8.97 -8.46 -4.12
C GLY A 315 9.65 -8.20 -2.77
N SER A 316 8.89 -7.80 -1.76
CA SER A 316 9.44 -7.48 -0.44
C SER A 316 10.26 -8.66 0.11
N ILE A 317 11.47 -8.35 0.60
CA ILE A 317 12.58 -9.25 1.00
C ILE A 317 12.16 -10.41 1.94
N GLY A 318 11.02 -10.30 2.64
CA GLY A 318 10.44 -11.42 3.40
C GLY A 318 10.08 -12.65 2.55
N GLN A 319 10.05 -12.55 1.22
CA GLN A 319 9.80 -13.67 0.33
C GLN A 319 11.02 -14.53 0.02
N THR A 320 12.25 -14.02 0.10
CA THR A 320 13.43 -14.88 -0.03
C THR A 320 13.51 -15.83 1.17
N ILE A 321 13.21 -15.34 2.38
CA ILE A 321 13.27 -16.13 3.61
C ILE A 321 12.13 -17.16 3.69
N LEU A 322 10.90 -16.81 3.30
CA LEU A 322 9.78 -17.76 3.31
C LEU A 322 9.82 -18.77 2.16
N SER A 323 10.32 -18.38 0.98
CA SER A 323 10.51 -19.30 -0.15
C SER A 323 11.61 -20.32 0.16
N TRP A 324 12.79 -19.88 0.64
CA TRP A 324 13.87 -20.81 0.99
C TRP A 324 13.51 -21.70 2.19
N GLY A 325 12.73 -21.20 3.16
CA GLY A 325 12.25 -22.00 4.30
C GLY A 325 11.15 -23.02 3.95
N LEU A 326 10.43 -22.86 2.84
CA LEU A 326 9.40 -23.82 2.39
C LEU A 326 9.90 -24.78 1.29
N TYR A 327 10.97 -24.44 0.57
CA TYR A 327 11.55 -25.28 -0.50
C TYR A 327 12.79 -26.09 -0.08
N HIS A 328 13.32 -25.92 1.15
CA HIS A 328 14.41 -26.74 1.69
C HIS A 328 14.05 -27.36 3.06
N THR A 329 13.04 -28.24 3.05
CA THR A 329 12.94 -29.34 4.02
C THR A 329 13.24 -30.66 3.31
N SER A 330 14.38 -30.73 2.63
CA SER A 330 15.00 -32.02 2.31
C SER A 330 15.90 -32.38 3.48
N SER A 331 15.56 -33.45 4.16
CA SER A 331 16.29 -34.03 5.29
C SER A 331 17.80 -34.05 5.05
N ILE A 332 18.54 -33.15 5.69
CA ILE A 332 19.94 -33.39 6.03
C ILE A 332 19.94 -33.86 7.47
N GLN A 333 19.99 -35.18 7.62
CA GLN A 333 20.12 -35.86 8.88
C GLN A 333 21.60 -35.75 9.30
N ILE A 334 21.98 -34.61 9.88
CA ILE A 334 23.25 -34.51 10.62
C ILE A 334 22.93 -34.98 12.03
N GLY A 335 23.22 -36.26 12.29
CA GLY A 335 23.19 -36.80 13.64
C GLY A 335 24.23 -36.10 14.49
N PHE A 336 23.78 -35.42 15.54
CA PHE A 336 24.61 -35.15 16.71
C PHE A 336 23.96 -35.82 17.90
N GLU A 337 24.68 -36.78 18.46
CA GLU A 337 24.31 -37.54 19.65
C GLU A 337 23.98 -36.61 20.82
N ALA A 338 22.85 -36.88 21.47
CA ALA A 338 22.45 -36.27 22.72
C ALA A 338 23.26 -36.83 23.91
N SER A 339 24.56 -36.53 23.98
CA SER A 339 25.40 -36.87 25.16
C SER A 339 25.99 -35.66 25.90
N LEU A 340 25.72 -34.42 25.47
CA LEU A 340 26.34 -33.24 26.07
C LEU A 340 25.37 -32.16 26.58
N TYR A 341 24.26 -32.56 27.21
CA TYR A 341 23.48 -31.63 28.06
C TYR A 341 23.04 -32.29 29.37
N ARG A 342 24.03 -32.77 30.12
CA ARG A 342 23.90 -33.08 31.55
C ARG A 342 25.07 -32.46 32.30
N LYS A 343 25.22 -31.13 32.28
CA LYS A 343 26.23 -30.42 33.09
C LYS A 343 26.01 -28.91 33.32
N LEU A 344 24.80 -28.39 33.10
CA LEU A 344 24.48 -26.97 33.38
C LEU A 344 23.11 -26.79 34.04
N LEU A 345 22.86 -27.54 35.12
CA LEU A 345 21.81 -27.20 36.07
C LEU A 345 22.45 -27.11 37.47
N PRO A 346 22.36 -25.97 38.16
CA PRO A 346 22.71 -25.90 39.57
C PRO A 346 21.80 -26.84 40.37
N THR A 347 22.41 -27.81 41.02
CA THR A 347 21.84 -28.52 42.15
C THR A 347 21.87 -27.57 43.34
N ASP A 348 20.74 -26.96 43.70
CA ASP A 348 20.36 -26.74 45.10
C ASP A 348 18.96 -26.11 45.20
N LEU A 349 18.05 -26.89 45.79
CA LEU A 349 16.84 -26.55 46.55
C LEU A 349 15.85 -27.72 46.42
N LYS A 350 16.21 -28.82 47.08
CA LYS A 350 15.21 -29.74 47.64
C LYS A 350 14.65 -29.11 48.91
N ASP A 351 13.38 -29.43 49.16
CA ASP A 351 12.65 -29.28 50.43
C ASP A 351 12.11 -27.89 50.79
N SER A 352 10.91 -27.56 50.28
CA SER A 352 9.85 -26.99 51.12
C SER A 352 8.45 -27.28 50.54
N ASN A 353 7.66 -28.04 51.29
CA ASN A 353 6.21 -28.13 51.14
C ASN A 353 5.57 -26.74 51.33
N VAL A 354 4.94 -26.18 50.29
CA VAL A 354 3.89 -25.15 50.46
C VAL A 354 2.77 -25.40 49.46
N THR A 355 1.65 -25.93 49.96
CA THR A 355 0.35 -25.83 49.32
C THR A 355 -0.20 -24.42 49.54
N CYS A 356 -0.58 -23.70 48.48
CA CYS A 356 -1.62 -22.66 48.63
C CYS A 356 -2.42 -22.38 47.36
N LYS A 357 -3.71 -22.22 47.60
CA LYS A 357 -4.88 -22.11 46.72
C LYS A 357 -4.89 -20.88 45.80
N ASN A 358 -5.66 -21.04 44.71
CA ASN A 358 -6.45 -20.03 43.98
C ASN A 358 -5.81 -18.65 43.72
N ARG A 359 -5.38 -18.44 42.48
CA ARG A 359 -5.57 -17.18 41.72
C ARG A 359 -5.41 -17.46 40.22
N LYS A 360 -6.40 -17.04 39.43
CA LYS A 360 -6.35 -17.03 37.94
C LYS A 360 -5.18 -16.17 37.47
N PRO A 361 -4.41 -16.55 36.42
CA PRO A 361 -3.52 -15.61 35.76
C PRO A 361 -4.30 -14.80 34.71
N LEU A 362 -4.32 -13.49 34.94
CA LEU A 362 -4.42 -12.49 33.88
C LEU A 362 -3.12 -12.48 33.06
N TRP A 363 -3.25 -12.08 31.80
CA TRP A 363 -2.21 -11.78 30.79
C TRP A 363 -1.79 -12.93 29.86
N GLY A 364 -2.13 -12.73 28.59
CA GLY A 364 -1.68 -13.53 27.45
C GLY A 364 -0.21 -13.31 27.16
N VAL A 365 0.48 -14.41 26.87
CA VAL A 365 1.89 -14.42 26.49
C VAL A 365 1.95 -14.47 24.97
N GLU A 366 2.33 -13.36 24.34
CA GLU A 366 2.84 -13.37 22.98
C GLU A 366 4.19 -14.11 22.99
N SER A 367 4.29 -15.20 22.25
CA SER A 367 5.53 -15.92 22.01
C SER A 367 6.43 -15.08 21.10
N TRP A 368 7.57 -14.59 21.62
CA TRP A 368 8.60 -13.95 20.83
C TRP A 368 9.61 -15.03 20.39
N SER A 369 9.66 -15.33 19.10
CA SER A 369 10.68 -16.21 18.51
C SER A 369 12.03 -15.50 18.46
N LEU A 370 13.05 -16.07 19.10
CA LEU A 370 14.46 -15.71 18.91
C LEU A 370 15.00 -16.57 17.77
N SER A 371 15.60 -15.94 16.76
CA SER A 371 16.23 -16.64 15.64
C SER A 371 17.67 -16.18 15.51
N LEU A 372 18.62 -17.12 15.59
CA LEU A 372 20.01 -16.89 15.23
C LEU A 372 20.18 -17.13 13.73
N LEU A 373 20.80 -16.19 13.03
CA LEU A 373 21.13 -16.32 11.62
C LEU A 373 22.66 -16.26 11.47
N ALA A 374 23.25 -17.32 10.90
CA ALA A 374 24.63 -17.31 10.44
C ALA A 374 24.64 -16.91 8.96
N LEU A 375 25.40 -15.87 8.61
CA LEU A 375 25.51 -15.40 7.23
C LEU A 375 26.83 -15.91 6.63
N PRO A 376 26.81 -16.47 5.40
CA PRO A 376 28.05 -16.85 4.72
C PRO A 376 28.82 -15.59 4.29
N PRO A 377 30.16 -15.65 4.24
CA PRO A 377 30.97 -14.49 3.86
C PRO A 377 30.88 -14.20 2.36
N GLU A 378 30.56 -12.95 2.00
CA GLU A 378 30.74 -12.45 0.64
C GLU A 378 32.20 -12.02 0.43
N GLY A 379 32.98 -12.85 -0.25
CA GLY A 379 34.41 -12.64 -0.51
C GLY A 379 35.32 -13.15 0.62
N ARG A 380 36.65 -12.99 0.48
CA ARG A 380 37.63 -13.39 1.50
C ARG A 380 37.49 -12.50 2.74
N GLY A 381 36.60 -12.87 3.65
CA GLY A 381 36.39 -12.25 4.94
C GLY A 381 35.64 -13.19 5.88
N GLU A 382 35.81 -13.03 7.19
CA GLU A 382 35.32 -13.94 8.23
C GLU A 382 33.78 -13.90 8.40
N GLY A 383 33.19 -15.04 8.76
CA GLY A 383 31.74 -15.19 8.97
C GLY A 383 31.23 -14.44 10.20
N LYS A 384 29.93 -14.13 10.23
CA LYS A 384 29.30 -13.40 11.36
C LYS A 384 27.97 -14.02 11.77
N VAL A 385 27.66 -13.92 13.06
CA VAL A 385 26.36 -14.30 13.64
C VAL A 385 25.59 -13.05 14.06
N VAL A 386 24.33 -12.99 13.64
CA VAL A 386 23.44 -11.87 13.92
C VAL A 386 22.22 -12.34 14.71
N VAL A 387 21.87 -11.60 15.76
CA VAL A 387 20.66 -11.84 16.55
C VAL A 387 19.59 -10.82 16.17
N VAL A 388 18.45 -11.33 15.70
CA VAL A 388 17.30 -10.53 15.26
C VAL A 388 16.11 -10.80 16.17
N VAL A 389 15.47 -9.74 16.67
CA VAL A 389 14.25 -9.83 17.49
C VAL A 389 13.19 -8.92 16.87
N GLY A 390 12.02 -9.48 16.52
CA GLY A 390 10.91 -8.71 15.96
C GLY A 390 11.20 -8.03 14.61
N GLY A 391 12.15 -8.57 13.83
CA GLY A 391 12.55 -8.02 12.54
C GLY A 391 13.57 -6.86 12.60
N ALA A 392 14.05 -6.49 13.79
CA ALA A 392 15.15 -5.56 13.97
C ALA A 392 16.45 -6.30 14.34
N MET A 393 17.56 -5.96 13.71
CA MET A 393 18.90 -6.46 14.06
C MET A 393 19.33 -5.82 15.39
N VAL A 394 19.64 -6.66 16.38
CA VAL A 394 19.91 -6.19 17.75
C VAL A 394 21.39 -6.31 18.12
N MET A 395 22.09 -7.35 17.66
CA MET A 395 23.52 -7.58 17.94
C MET A 395 24.23 -8.34 16.81
N GLU A 396 25.53 -8.10 16.67
CA GLU A 396 26.44 -8.70 15.67
C GLU A 396 27.70 -9.23 16.38
N PHE A 397 28.14 -10.45 16.04
CA PHE A 397 29.36 -11.07 16.58
C PHE A 397 30.22 -11.66 15.46
N PRO A 398 31.55 -11.47 15.48
CA PRO A 398 32.47 -12.19 14.60
C PRO A 398 32.58 -13.67 15.02
N LEU A 399 32.78 -14.56 14.05
CA LEU A 399 33.14 -15.95 14.27
C LEU A 399 34.66 -16.08 14.10
N ASP A 400 35.40 -16.18 15.22
CA ASP A 400 36.82 -16.49 15.19
C ASP A 400 37.01 -18.01 15.07
N ASP A 401 37.80 -18.45 14.10
CA ASP A 401 38.30 -19.82 14.01
C ASP A 401 39.45 -20.03 15.01
N ASP A 402 39.41 -21.18 15.70
CA ASP A 402 40.37 -21.76 16.64
C ASP A 402 40.38 -21.33 18.13
N SER A 403 39.96 -22.31 18.94
CA SER A 403 40.47 -22.73 20.25
C SER A 403 40.91 -21.67 21.28
N GLY A 404 40.19 -21.61 22.39
CA GLY A 404 40.75 -21.17 23.67
C GLY A 404 39.79 -20.32 24.49
N ALA A 405 39.47 -20.77 25.70
CA ALA A 405 38.67 -20.02 26.65
C ALA A 405 39.30 -18.64 26.96
N THR A 406 38.55 -17.56 26.77
CA THR A 406 38.84 -16.27 27.39
C THR A 406 37.57 -15.59 27.87
N SER A 407 37.48 -15.42 29.19
CA SER A 407 36.53 -14.55 29.87
C SER A 407 36.74 -13.09 29.46
N PHE A 408 35.66 -12.34 29.19
CA PHE A 408 35.74 -10.87 29.08
C PHE A 408 34.63 -10.17 29.87
N SER A 409 35.05 -9.19 30.68
CA SER A 409 34.24 -8.34 31.55
C SER A 409 33.60 -7.17 30.76
N PRO A 410 32.42 -6.66 31.16
CA PRO A 410 31.72 -5.62 30.40
C PRO A 410 32.17 -4.23 30.84
N SER A 411 33.11 -3.62 30.10
CA SER A 411 33.39 -2.20 30.27
C SER A 411 33.85 -1.54 28.97
N SER A 412 32.92 -1.37 28.01
CA SER A 412 32.81 -0.17 27.14
C SER A 412 31.98 -0.49 25.89
N SER A 413 30.71 -0.08 25.88
CA SER A 413 29.95 0.07 24.63
C SER A 413 28.81 1.11 24.79
N PRO A 414 28.37 1.76 23.69
CA PRO A 414 27.65 3.02 23.74
C PRO A 414 26.17 2.85 24.15
N LYS A 415 25.76 3.71 25.09
CA LYS A 415 24.40 4.02 25.58
C LYS A 415 23.21 3.32 24.88
N LEU A 416 22.68 2.28 25.54
CA LEU A 416 21.31 1.80 25.34
C LEU A 416 20.25 2.88 25.68
N PRO A 417 19.11 2.95 24.96
CA PRO A 417 17.99 3.82 25.29
C PRO A 417 17.40 3.55 26.68
N ARG A 418 17.08 4.62 27.43
CA ARG A 418 16.59 4.58 28.83
C ARG A 418 15.41 3.64 29.11
N ILE A 419 14.61 3.30 28.10
CA ILE A 419 13.43 2.42 28.22
C ILE A 419 13.81 0.97 28.54
N LEU A 420 15.01 0.51 28.15
CA LEU A 420 15.48 -0.86 28.40
C LEU A 420 16.12 -1.05 29.80
N ARG A 421 16.62 0.01 30.44
CA ARG A 421 17.15 -0.09 31.82
C ARG A 421 16.08 -0.35 32.87
N ARG A 422 14.85 0.13 32.65
CA ARG A 422 13.79 0.06 33.66
C ARG A 422 13.15 -1.32 33.79
N ARG A 423 13.21 -2.15 32.74
CA ARG A 423 12.65 -3.52 32.77
C ARG A 423 13.64 -4.59 33.23
N LEU A 424 14.94 -4.29 33.28
CA LEU A 424 15.98 -5.23 33.73
C LEU A 424 16.33 -5.07 35.23
N SER A 425 15.82 -4.04 35.90
CA SER A 425 16.01 -3.84 37.35
C SER A 425 14.90 -4.42 38.22
N GLU A 426 13.80 -4.89 37.64
CA GLU A 426 12.62 -5.39 38.38
C GLU A 426 12.54 -6.93 38.46
N SER A 427 13.56 -7.66 37.99
CA SER A 427 13.57 -9.14 38.02
C SER A 427 14.71 -9.74 38.86
N LYS A 428 15.26 -9.00 39.82
CA LYS A 428 16.24 -9.53 40.78
C LYS A 428 15.66 -9.62 42.18
N SER A 429 15.22 -10.83 42.54
CA SER A 429 15.25 -11.34 43.92
C SER A 429 15.04 -12.87 43.93
N PRO A 430 15.70 -13.61 44.84
CA PRO A 430 17.01 -13.41 45.47
C PRO A 430 18.16 -13.86 44.56
#